data_AF-A0A954R8J8-F1
#
_entry.id   AF-A0A954R8J8-F1
#
_cell.length_a   1.000
_cell.length_b   1.000
_cell.length_c   1.000
_cell.angle_alpha   90.00
_cell.angle_beta   90.00
_cell.angle_gamma   90.00
#
_symmetry.space_group_name_H-M   'P 1'
#
loop_
_entity.id
_entity.type
_entity.pdbx_description
1 polymer ?
#
loop_
_entity_poly.entity_id
_entity_poly.type
_entity_poly.pdbx_seq_one_letter_code
_entity_poly.pdbx_strand_id
1 'polypeptide(L)'
;MRTIGLAGFLVLTFMTSCPEVSRAQSKIFPSWGQVLGLAEIHFQSLPDFERTDLLSQAEVSPLFESMSKQIHWEPADRAELLRQVPATSEFLVQQLRSERGTLFMRKVASEELIYDRLDRISRESGGQALIRDLIKLPDAERYAKKETARAVPDLVELLPRKRNSRDRVVKDYDQPTGRLYTIDAFMAALKASYDQAAAVRQAK
;
A
#
# COMPACT_ATOMS: atom_id res chain seq x y z
N MET A 1 -44.36 -7.66 84.08
CA MET A 1 -45.18 -6.43 84.08
C MET A 1 -44.50 -5.40 83.21
N ARG A 2 -45.27 -4.75 82.31
CA ARG A 2 -45.01 -3.48 81.61
C ARG A 2 -43.90 -3.48 80.53
N THR A 3 -44.19 -3.50 79.22
CA THR A 3 -44.79 -2.50 78.30
C THR A 3 -43.85 -1.39 77.81
N ILE A 4 -43.71 -1.32 76.47
CA ILE A 4 -43.56 -0.12 75.60
C ILE A 4 -42.17 0.56 75.63
N GLY A 5 -41.49 0.90 74.53
CA GLY A 5 -41.86 0.82 73.12
C GLY A 5 -40.87 1.57 72.20
N LEU A 6 -41.37 1.80 70.98
CA LEU A 6 -41.05 2.83 69.99
C LEU A 6 -39.67 2.92 69.29
N ALA A 7 -39.79 2.93 67.95
CA ALA A 7 -39.19 3.84 66.97
C ALA A 7 -37.66 3.90 66.93
N GLY A 8 -36.98 3.48 65.86
CA GLY A 8 -37.23 3.89 64.48
C GLY A 8 -36.15 4.92 64.08
N PHE A 9 -35.27 4.55 63.16
CA PHE A 9 -34.84 5.41 62.04
C PHE A 9 -33.86 4.61 61.17
N LEU A 10 -34.38 4.16 60.02
CA LEU A 10 -33.63 3.59 58.92
C LEU A 10 -32.97 4.76 58.17
N VAL A 11 -31.68 5.03 58.40
CA VAL A 11 -30.94 5.98 57.57
C VAL A 11 -30.50 5.24 56.31
N LEU A 12 -31.33 5.33 55.26
CA LEU A 12 -30.95 4.93 53.92
C LEU A 12 -30.03 6.02 53.36
N THR A 13 -28.73 5.83 53.47
CA THR A 13 -27.74 6.64 52.76
C THR A 13 -27.82 6.27 51.28
N PHE A 14 -28.66 6.96 50.52
CA PHE A 14 -28.63 6.88 49.06
C PHE A 14 -27.30 7.42 48.57
N MET A 15 -26.47 6.53 48.04
CA MET A 15 -25.31 6.87 47.22
C MET A 15 -25.81 7.70 46.03
N THR A 16 -25.58 9.01 46.05
CA THR A 16 -25.64 9.83 44.85
C THR A 16 -24.41 9.53 44.01
N SER A 17 -24.44 8.37 43.34
CA SER A 17 -23.61 8.09 42.18
C SER A 17 -24.00 9.09 41.11
N CYS A 18 -23.20 10.16 40.95
CA CYS A 18 -23.26 10.98 39.75
C CYS A 18 -23.12 10.04 38.55
N PRO A 19 -24.08 9.99 37.61
CA PRO A 19 -23.82 9.34 36.34
C PRO A 19 -22.75 10.19 35.66
N GLU A 20 -21.52 9.68 35.65
CA GLU A 20 -20.48 10.11 34.75
C GLU A 20 -21.05 9.95 33.35
N VAL A 21 -21.51 11.06 32.78
CA VAL A 21 -21.87 11.14 31.38
C VAL A 21 -20.57 10.96 30.61
N SER A 22 -20.16 9.70 30.46
CA SER A 22 -19.27 9.27 29.41
C SER A 22 -20.00 9.53 28.10
N ARG A 23 -19.99 10.79 27.67
CA ARG A 23 -20.11 11.14 26.26
C ARG A 23 -18.95 10.40 25.62
N ALA A 24 -19.24 9.20 25.14
CA ALA A 24 -18.41 8.53 24.16
C ALA A 24 -18.09 9.60 23.11
N GLN A 25 -16.86 10.12 23.14
CA GLN A 25 -16.32 10.89 22.04
C GLN A 25 -16.40 9.93 20.87
N SER A 26 -17.47 10.02 20.08
CA SER A 26 -17.59 9.29 18.84
C SER A 26 -16.41 9.78 18.02
N LYS A 27 -15.34 8.98 17.98
CA LYS A 27 -14.13 9.24 17.20
C LYS A 27 -14.60 9.76 15.85
N ILE A 28 -14.43 11.06 15.61
CA ILE A 28 -14.98 11.72 14.43
C ILE A 28 -14.35 11.00 13.25
N PHE A 29 -15.19 10.40 12.41
CA PHE A 29 -14.70 9.72 11.23
C PHE A 29 -14.16 10.80 10.29
N PRO A 30 -12.88 10.74 9.87
CA PRO A 30 -12.30 11.79 9.06
C PRO A 30 -12.99 11.85 7.71
N SER A 31 -12.99 13.02 7.08
CA SER A 31 -13.40 13.14 5.69
C SER A 31 -12.33 12.53 4.77
N TRP A 32 -12.73 12.10 3.57
CA TRP A 32 -11.77 11.63 2.57
C TRP A 32 -10.72 12.69 2.24
N GLY A 33 -11.10 13.97 2.23
CA GLY A 33 -10.16 15.07 2.01
C GLY A 33 -9.06 15.15 3.07
N GLN A 34 -9.37 14.83 4.34
CA GLN A 34 -8.35 14.76 5.41
C GLN A 34 -7.41 13.58 5.21
N VAL A 35 -7.94 12.42 4.82
CA VAL A 35 -7.13 11.22 4.53
C VAL A 35 -6.21 11.47 3.33
N LEU A 36 -6.76 11.99 2.23
CA LEU A 36 -6.04 12.32 1.01
C LEU A 36 -4.96 13.36 1.27
N GLY A 37 -5.29 14.48 1.92
CA GLY A 37 -4.33 15.54 2.20
C GLY A 37 -3.17 15.07 3.07
N LEU A 38 -3.42 14.24 4.08
CA LEU A 38 -2.36 13.67 4.91
C LEU A 38 -1.47 12.70 4.11
N ALA A 39 -2.05 11.88 3.24
CA ALA A 39 -1.28 10.99 2.37
C ALA A 39 -0.43 11.75 1.35
N GLU A 40 -0.96 12.80 0.74
CA GLU A 40 -0.23 13.65 -0.20
C GLU A 40 0.95 14.35 0.48
N ILE A 41 0.74 14.95 1.66
CA ILE A 41 1.81 15.58 2.45
C ILE A 41 2.89 14.56 2.79
N HIS A 42 2.50 13.37 3.24
CA HIS A 42 3.43 12.30 3.59
C HIS A 42 4.31 11.91 2.40
N PHE A 43 3.70 11.61 1.24
CA PHE A 43 4.44 11.18 0.06
C PHE A 43 5.31 12.29 -0.53
N GLN A 44 4.83 13.53 -0.58
CA GLN A 44 5.62 14.69 -1.04
C GLN A 44 6.81 15.02 -0.14
N SER A 45 6.79 14.57 1.13
CA SER A 45 7.90 14.75 2.05
C SER A 45 9.06 13.75 1.84
N LEU A 46 8.87 12.73 1.01
CA LEU A 46 9.90 11.74 0.72
C LEU A 46 11.01 12.35 -0.14
N PRO A 47 12.28 11.97 0.08
CA PRO A 47 13.39 12.45 -0.74
C PRO A 47 13.31 11.89 -2.17
N ASP A 48 13.62 12.73 -3.17
CA ASP A 48 13.61 12.37 -4.60
C ASP A 48 12.27 11.75 -5.05
N PHE A 49 11.18 12.33 -4.54
CA PHE A 49 9.82 11.88 -4.78
C PHE A 49 9.37 12.07 -6.25
N GLU A 50 8.91 10.99 -6.87
CA GLU A 50 8.16 11.02 -8.12
C GLU A 50 6.93 10.10 -8.02
N ARG A 51 5.80 10.56 -8.55
CA ARG A 51 4.50 9.88 -8.37
C ARG A 51 4.43 8.49 -9.02
N THR A 52 5.18 8.32 -10.10
CA THR A 52 5.21 7.12 -10.93
C THR A 52 6.28 6.12 -10.50
N ASP A 53 7.12 6.48 -9.52
CA ASP A 53 8.15 5.61 -8.98
C ASP A 53 7.55 4.44 -8.19
N LEU A 54 8.32 3.36 -8.08
CA LEU A 54 7.93 2.16 -7.37
C LEU A 54 7.84 2.42 -5.86
N LEU A 55 6.66 2.20 -5.32
CA LEU A 55 6.30 2.29 -3.92
C LEU A 55 6.82 1.09 -3.12
N SER A 56 7.22 1.32 -1.88
CA SER A 56 7.68 0.29 -0.96
C SER A 56 6.97 0.35 0.41
N GLN A 57 6.99 -0.77 1.13
CA GLN A 57 6.40 -0.85 2.47
C GLN A 57 7.02 0.14 3.47
N ALA A 58 8.31 0.46 3.33
CA ALA A 58 8.99 1.44 4.19
C ALA A 58 8.41 2.86 4.05
N GLU A 59 7.84 3.19 2.90
CA GLU A 59 7.19 4.50 2.68
C GLU A 59 5.73 4.48 3.09
N VAL A 60 5.06 3.34 2.97
CA VAL A 60 3.63 3.22 3.31
C VAL A 60 3.41 3.02 4.81
N SER A 61 4.29 2.30 5.51
CA SER A 61 4.09 2.02 6.94
C SER A 61 3.98 3.29 7.81
N PRO A 62 4.85 4.31 7.66
CA PRO A 62 4.77 5.53 8.46
C PRO A 62 3.53 6.39 8.14
N LEU A 63 2.94 6.23 6.94
CA LEU A 63 1.69 6.88 6.60
C LEU A 63 0.55 6.41 7.53
N PHE A 64 0.43 5.10 7.74
CA PHE A 64 -0.60 4.56 8.63
C PHE A 64 -0.44 5.03 10.07
N GLU A 65 0.80 5.13 10.55
CA GLU A 65 1.08 5.70 11.87
C GLU A 65 0.64 7.18 11.95
N SER A 66 0.91 7.94 10.89
CA SER A 66 0.52 9.35 10.80
C SER A 66 -1.00 9.50 10.77
N MET A 67 -1.72 8.64 10.04
CA MET A 67 -3.19 8.63 10.03
C MET A 67 -3.76 8.35 11.43
N SER A 68 -3.23 7.33 12.11
CA SER A 68 -3.68 6.94 13.44
C SER A 68 -3.45 8.04 14.48
N LYS A 69 -2.30 8.72 14.41
CA LYS A 69 -1.90 9.79 15.33
C LYS A 69 -2.63 11.11 15.07
N GLN A 70 -2.78 11.53 13.82
CA GLN A 70 -3.23 12.89 13.47
C GLN A 70 -4.73 12.99 13.20
N ILE A 71 -5.31 11.99 12.51
CA ILE A 71 -6.73 12.00 12.14
C ILE A 71 -7.52 10.87 12.82
N HIS A 72 -6.88 10.17 13.76
CA HIS A 72 -7.50 9.15 14.60
C HIS A 72 -8.21 8.04 13.81
N TRP A 73 -7.73 7.74 12.62
CA TRP A 73 -8.31 6.73 11.74
C TRP A 73 -7.22 5.85 11.14
N GLU A 74 -7.58 4.59 10.90
CA GLU A 74 -6.72 3.60 10.27
C GLU A 74 -7.61 2.65 9.47
N PRO A 75 -7.20 2.26 8.25
CA PRO A 75 -7.89 1.24 7.47
C PRO A 75 -8.03 -0.08 8.25
N ALA A 76 -9.23 -0.66 8.28
CA ALA A 76 -9.47 -1.94 8.96
C ALA A 76 -8.67 -3.09 8.30
N ASP A 77 -8.39 -2.95 7.01
CA ASP A 77 -7.63 -3.85 6.15
C ASP A 77 -6.16 -3.42 5.97
N ARG A 78 -5.61 -2.58 6.86
CA ARG A 78 -4.22 -2.11 6.79
C ARG A 78 -3.20 -3.21 6.49
N ALA A 79 -3.32 -4.35 7.16
CA ALA A 79 -2.39 -5.46 6.98
C ALA A 79 -2.41 -6.02 5.55
N GLU A 80 -3.59 -6.04 4.92
CA GLU A 80 -3.77 -6.49 3.54
C GLU A 80 -3.22 -5.45 2.55
N LEU A 81 -3.53 -4.17 2.74
CA LEU A 81 -2.97 -3.08 1.93
C LEU A 81 -1.44 -3.10 1.96
N LEU A 82 -0.84 -3.24 3.15
CA LEU A 82 0.62 -3.29 3.29
C LEU A 82 1.22 -4.53 2.62
N ARG A 83 0.55 -5.69 2.69
CA ARG A 83 0.98 -6.93 2.06
C ARG A 83 1.03 -6.83 0.53
N GLN A 84 0.14 -6.05 -0.07
CA GLN A 84 0.11 -5.83 -1.52
C GLN A 84 1.23 -4.90 -2.00
N VAL A 85 1.77 -4.04 -1.14
CA VAL A 85 2.92 -3.17 -1.44
C VAL A 85 4.23 -3.99 -1.43
N PRO A 86 5.15 -3.80 -2.38
CA PRO A 86 6.48 -4.43 -2.37
C PRO A 86 7.27 -4.17 -1.07
N ALA A 87 7.80 -5.24 -0.47
CA ALA A 87 8.68 -5.10 0.69
C ALA A 87 10.04 -4.54 0.26
N THR A 88 10.65 -3.71 1.12
CA THR A 88 11.93 -3.03 0.82
C THR A 88 13.09 -3.98 0.57
N SER A 89 13.02 -5.21 1.11
CA SER A 89 14.00 -6.27 0.89
C SER A 89 13.82 -7.04 -0.41
N GLU A 90 12.72 -6.81 -1.15
CA GLU A 90 12.50 -7.51 -2.42
C GLU A 90 13.51 -7.06 -3.48
N PHE A 91 13.96 -8.02 -4.28
CA PHE A 91 14.97 -7.81 -5.30
C PHE A 91 14.65 -6.62 -6.21
N LEU A 92 13.41 -6.56 -6.74
CA LEU A 92 13.02 -5.51 -7.68
C LEU A 92 13.10 -4.12 -7.05
N VAL A 93 12.67 -3.99 -5.79
CA VAL A 93 12.73 -2.73 -5.04
C VAL A 93 14.19 -2.29 -4.86
N GLN A 94 15.06 -3.21 -4.45
CA GLN A 94 16.48 -2.91 -4.27
C GLN A 94 17.17 -2.50 -5.57
N GLN A 95 16.82 -3.13 -6.69
CA GLN A 95 17.42 -2.78 -7.98
C GLN A 95 16.92 -1.42 -8.49
N LEU A 96 15.61 -1.18 -8.45
CA LEU A 96 15.01 0.06 -8.97
C LEU A 96 15.26 1.28 -8.08
N ARG A 97 15.67 1.11 -6.83
CA ARG A 97 16.10 2.20 -5.93
C ARG A 97 17.58 2.53 -5.98
N SER A 98 18.36 1.82 -6.80
CA SER A 98 19.73 2.25 -7.10
C SER A 98 19.70 3.48 -8.02
N GLU A 99 20.76 4.29 -8.04
CA GLU A 99 20.84 5.49 -8.89
C GLU A 99 20.47 5.21 -10.36
N ARG A 100 21.05 4.15 -10.94
CA ARG A 100 20.71 3.71 -12.30
C ARG A 100 19.30 3.12 -12.40
N GLY A 101 18.87 2.40 -11.36
CA GLY A 101 17.54 1.83 -11.26
C GLY A 101 16.45 2.89 -11.31
N THR A 102 16.63 3.99 -10.58
CA THR A 102 15.69 5.12 -10.53
C THR A 102 15.58 5.78 -11.90
N LEU A 103 16.71 5.99 -12.58
CA LEU A 103 16.71 6.53 -13.94
C LEU A 103 16.00 5.60 -14.93
N PHE A 104 16.26 4.30 -14.87
CA PHE A 104 15.57 3.31 -15.69
C PHE A 104 14.06 3.30 -15.41
N MET A 105 13.69 3.23 -14.13
CA MET A 105 12.33 3.24 -13.64
C MET A 105 11.54 4.43 -14.21
N ARG A 106 12.05 5.65 -14.06
CA ARG A 106 11.39 6.87 -14.55
C ARG A 106 11.18 6.89 -16.06
N LYS A 107 12.11 6.29 -16.83
CA LYS A 107 11.98 6.20 -18.28
C LYS A 107 10.92 5.20 -18.74
N VAL A 108 10.65 4.16 -17.95
CA VAL A 108 9.68 3.11 -18.29
C VAL A 108 8.33 3.30 -17.60
N ALA A 109 8.21 4.26 -16.69
CA ALA A 109 7.04 4.40 -15.83
C ALA A 109 5.73 4.74 -16.58
N SER A 110 5.82 5.21 -17.84
CA SER A 110 4.65 5.42 -18.70
C SER A 110 4.10 4.12 -19.31
N GLU A 111 4.87 3.03 -19.27
CA GLU A 111 4.46 1.76 -19.85
C GLU A 111 3.46 1.04 -18.94
N GLU A 112 2.31 0.67 -19.51
CA GLU A 112 1.26 -0.03 -18.79
C GLU A 112 1.76 -1.38 -18.23
N LEU A 113 1.43 -1.67 -16.96
CA LEU A 113 1.80 -2.89 -16.25
C LEU A 113 3.32 -3.15 -16.17
N ILE A 114 4.16 -2.12 -16.34
CA ILE A 114 5.61 -2.32 -16.38
C ILE A 114 6.15 -2.97 -15.10
N TYR A 115 5.68 -2.54 -13.93
CA TYR A 115 6.14 -3.10 -12.66
C TYR A 115 5.65 -4.53 -12.46
N ASP A 116 4.42 -4.85 -12.89
CA ASP A 116 3.90 -6.22 -12.90
C ASP A 116 4.77 -7.13 -13.78
N ARG A 117 5.12 -6.66 -14.99
CA ARG A 117 5.99 -7.38 -15.91
C ARG A 117 7.39 -7.58 -15.32
N LEU A 118 8.01 -6.53 -14.78
CA LEU A 118 9.32 -6.61 -14.16
C LEU A 118 9.34 -7.54 -12.93
N ASP A 119 8.29 -7.51 -12.10
CA ASP A 119 8.15 -8.42 -10.96
C ASP A 119 8.05 -9.88 -11.43
N ARG A 120 7.22 -10.16 -12.44
CA ARG A 120 7.13 -11.51 -13.03
C ARG A 120 8.44 -11.96 -13.64
N ILE A 121 9.10 -11.11 -14.44
CA ILE A 121 10.42 -11.38 -15.01
C ILE A 121 11.41 -11.71 -13.89
N SER A 122 11.42 -10.94 -12.81
CA SER A 122 12.37 -11.14 -11.70
C SER A 122 12.26 -12.52 -11.02
N ARG A 123 11.13 -13.20 -11.18
CA ARG A 123 10.86 -14.54 -10.62
C ARG A 123 11.22 -15.68 -11.57
N GLU A 124 11.47 -15.38 -12.84
CA GLU A 124 11.87 -16.38 -13.83
C GLU A 124 13.38 -16.66 -13.78
N SER A 125 13.78 -17.85 -14.26
CA SER A 125 15.18 -18.24 -14.37
C SER A 125 15.95 -17.23 -15.22
N GLY A 126 16.97 -16.60 -14.63
CA GLY A 126 17.80 -15.58 -15.28
C GLY A 126 17.18 -14.18 -15.32
N GLY A 127 15.94 -13.99 -14.90
CA GLY A 127 15.27 -12.69 -14.97
C GLY A 127 15.88 -11.63 -14.05
N GLN A 128 16.35 -12.00 -12.86
CA GLN A 128 17.11 -11.07 -12.01
C GLN A 128 18.42 -10.62 -12.65
N ALA A 129 19.12 -11.50 -13.38
CA ALA A 129 20.32 -11.12 -14.10
C ALA A 129 19.98 -10.17 -15.25
N LEU A 130 18.95 -10.49 -16.02
CA LEU A 130 18.41 -9.64 -17.07
C LEU A 130 18.07 -8.22 -16.55
N ILE A 131 17.35 -8.10 -15.45
CA ILE A 131 16.99 -6.79 -14.87
C ILE A 131 18.24 -6.00 -14.46
N ARG A 132 19.22 -6.66 -13.82
CA ARG A 132 20.50 -6.01 -13.46
C ARG A 132 21.26 -5.50 -14.68
N ASP A 133 21.20 -6.22 -15.79
CA ASP A 133 21.88 -5.85 -17.02
C ASP A 133 21.12 -4.73 -17.73
N LEU A 134 19.78 -4.81 -17.83
CA LEU A 134 18.92 -3.78 -18.38
C LEU A 134 19.13 -2.42 -17.70
N ILE A 135 19.14 -2.38 -16.37
CA ILE A 135 19.34 -1.13 -15.61
C ILE A 135 20.67 -0.44 -15.95
N LYS A 136 21.67 -1.18 -16.44
CA LYS A 136 22.98 -0.62 -16.81
C LYS A 136 23.07 -0.22 -18.28
N LEU A 137 22.17 -0.71 -19.13
CA LEU A 137 22.23 -0.46 -20.56
C LEU A 137 21.77 0.97 -20.88
N PRO A 138 22.46 1.67 -21.80
CA PRO A 138 21.89 2.85 -22.41
C PRO A 138 20.63 2.47 -23.19
N ASP A 139 19.63 3.35 -23.17
CA ASP A 139 18.34 3.19 -23.87
C ASP A 139 17.56 1.91 -23.52
N ALA A 140 17.78 1.37 -22.31
CA ALA A 140 17.14 0.15 -21.83
C ALA A 140 15.61 0.20 -21.82
N GLU A 141 15.03 1.39 -21.75
CA GLU A 141 13.59 1.60 -21.82
C GLU A 141 12.96 1.05 -23.10
N ARG A 142 13.72 0.92 -24.19
CA ARG A 142 13.24 0.39 -25.46
C ARG A 142 12.82 -1.07 -25.38
N TYR A 143 13.44 -1.84 -24.50
CA TYR A 143 13.12 -3.27 -24.28
C TYR A 143 11.90 -3.48 -23.37
N ALA A 144 11.51 -2.44 -22.63
CA ALA A 144 10.37 -2.47 -21.70
C ALA A 144 9.03 -2.11 -22.36
N LYS A 145 9.07 -1.61 -23.61
CA LYS A 145 7.88 -1.19 -24.34
C LYS A 145 7.12 -2.39 -24.89
N LYS A 146 5.79 -2.34 -24.79
CA LYS A 146 4.93 -3.39 -25.37
C LYS A 146 4.92 -3.33 -26.91
N GLU A 147 4.88 -2.13 -27.47
CA GLU A 147 4.92 -1.90 -28.91
C GLU A 147 6.35 -1.62 -29.34
N THR A 148 7.14 -2.69 -29.52
CA THR A 148 8.49 -2.54 -30.02
C THR A 148 8.49 -2.35 -31.55
N ALA A 149 9.39 -1.50 -32.05
CA ALA A 149 9.72 -1.53 -33.48
C ALA A 149 10.21 -2.95 -33.82
N ARG A 150 9.91 -3.46 -35.03
CA ARG A 150 10.17 -4.85 -35.50
C ARG A 150 11.58 -5.43 -35.25
N ALA A 151 12.54 -4.63 -34.77
CA ALA A 151 13.91 -5.03 -34.45
C ALA A 151 14.26 -5.05 -32.95
N VAL A 152 13.40 -4.55 -32.05
CA VAL A 152 13.69 -4.55 -30.60
C VAL A 152 12.90 -5.67 -29.92
N PRO A 153 13.55 -6.63 -29.26
CA PRO A 153 12.86 -7.68 -28.53
C PRO A 153 12.20 -7.15 -27.24
N ASP A 154 11.07 -7.73 -26.86
CA ASP A 154 10.41 -7.51 -25.55
C ASP A 154 11.19 -8.19 -24.40
N LEU A 155 10.94 -7.83 -23.15
CA LEU A 155 11.60 -8.37 -21.95
C LEU A 155 11.52 -9.90 -21.89
N VAL A 156 10.38 -10.49 -22.25
CA VAL A 156 10.22 -11.96 -22.27
C VAL A 156 11.15 -12.59 -23.30
N GLU A 157 11.33 -11.93 -24.44
CA GLU A 157 12.22 -12.38 -25.51
C GLU A 157 13.71 -12.25 -25.15
N LEU A 158 14.04 -11.55 -24.06
CA LEU A 158 15.41 -11.45 -23.54
C LEU A 158 15.74 -12.53 -22.49
N LEU A 159 14.74 -13.24 -21.96
CA LEU A 159 14.98 -14.30 -20.96
C LEU A 159 15.73 -15.51 -21.56
N PRO A 160 16.62 -16.17 -20.82
CA PRO A 160 17.25 -17.39 -21.30
C PRO A 160 16.19 -18.47 -21.57
N ARG A 161 16.40 -19.25 -22.64
CA ARG A 161 15.51 -20.37 -22.97
C ARG A 161 15.57 -21.43 -21.87
N LYS A 162 14.42 -22.00 -21.51
CA LYS A 162 14.35 -23.15 -20.60
C LYS A 162 14.99 -24.37 -21.25
N ARG A 163 15.70 -25.18 -20.47
CA ARG A 163 16.33 -26.43 -20.95
C ARG A 163 15.22 -27.31 -21.55
N ASN A 164 15.24 -27.48 -22.87
CA ASN A 164 14.27 -28.24 -23.68
C ASN A 164 12.99 -27.51 -24.14
N SER A 165 12.89 -26.18 -23.98
CA SER A 165 11.80 -25.39 -24.58
C SER A 165 12.33 -24.38 -25.59
N ARG A 166 11.66 -24.24 -26.73
CA ARG A 166 11.94 -23.16 -27.69
C ARG A 166 11.34 -21.83 -27.24
N ASP A 167 10.32 -21.90 -26.38
CA ASP A 167 9.48 -20.77 -26.03
C ASP A 167 9.99 -20.10 -24.76
N ARG A 168 10.02 -18.76 -24.79
CA ARG A 168 10.21 -17.91 -23.62
C ARG A 168 8.81 -17.47 -23.22
N VAL A 169 8.27 -18.10 -22.17
CA VAL A 169 6.92 -17.81 -21.70
C VAL A 169 6.99 -17.48 -20.22
N VAL A 170 6.45 -16.32 -19.89
CA VAL A 170 6.21 -15.88 -18.51
C VAL A 170 4.72 -15.98 -18.27
N LYS A 171 4.34 -16.70 -17.22
CA LYS A 171 2.92 -16.92 -16.91
C LYS A 171 2.25 -15.59 -16.54
N ASP A 172 1.10 -15.34 -17.15
CA ASP A 172 0.26 -14.16 -16.94
C ASP A 172 1.03 -12.83 -17.13
N TYR A 173 1.98 -12.79 -18.07
CA TYR A 173 2.89 -11.65 -18.29
C TYR A 173 2.17 -10.31 -18.43
N ASP A 174 1.07 -10.29 -19.17
CA ASP A 174 0.23 -9.10 -19.41
C ASP A 174 -0.94 -8.96 -18.43
N GLN A 175 -0.86 -9.58 -17.26
CA GLN A 175 -1.91 -9.52 -16.23
C GLN A 175 -1.41 -8.84 -14.96
N PRO A 176 -2.26 -8.04 -14.29
CA PRO A 176 -1.96 -7.50 -12.97
C PRO A 176 -1.56 -8.61 -11.99
N THR A 177 -0.55 -8.33 -11.16
CA THR A 177 -0.08 -9.20 -10.09
C THR A 177 -0.93 -9.07 -8.81
N GLY A 178 -1.81 -8.06 -8.75
CA GLY A 178 -2.56 -7.70 -7.56
C GLY A 178 -1.73 -6.92 -6.53
N ARG A 179 -0.53 -6.47 -6.91
CA ARG A 179 0.33 -5.64 -6.06
C ARG A 179 0.11 -4.15 -6.32
N LEU A 180 0.43 -3.35 -5.32
CA LEU A 180 0.31 -1.89 -5.36
C LEU A 180 1.71 -1.29 -5.58
N TYR A 181 2.11 -1.16 -6.86
CA TYR A 181 3.45 -0.67 -7.22
C TYR A 181 3.58 0.84 -7.23
N THR A 182 2.51 1.58 -7.49
CA THR A 182 2.56 3.05 -7.59
C THR A 182 1.68 3.68 -6.53
N ILE A 183 1.92 4.96 -6.28
CA ILE A 183 1.12 5.74 -5.36
C ILE A 183 -0.34 5.80 -5.82
N ASP A 184 -0.58 5.93 -7.11
CA ASP A 184 -1.96 5.96 -7.64
C ASP A 184 -2.71 4.65 -7.37
N ALA A 185 -2.05 3.51 -7.57
CA ALA A 185 -2.63 2.21 -7.24
C ALA A 185 -2.91 2.11 -5.73
N PHE A 186 -1.97 2.54 -4.89
CA PHE A 186 -2.14 2.54 -3.44
C PHE A 186 -3.27 3.46 -2.97
N MET A 187 -3.35 4.67 -3.51
CA MET A 187 -4.37 5.66 -3.15
C MET A 187 -5.77 5.21 -3.59
N ALA A 188 -5.89 4.54 -4.73
CA ALA A 188 -7.14 3.91 -5.14
C ALA A 188 -7.57 2.80 -4.18
N ALA A 189 -6.65 1.93 -3.75
CA ALA A 189 -6.92 0.88 -2.78
C ALA A 189 -7.30 1.45 -1.40
N LEU A 190 -6.59 2.49 -0.94
CA LEU A 190 -6.89 3.20 0.29
C LEU A 190 -8.28 3.85 0.25
N LYS A 191 -8.67 4.42 -0.89
CA LYS A 191 -10.01 4.99 -1.08
C LYS A 191 -11.10 3.92 -0.97
N ALA A 192 -10.89 2.75 -1.59
CA ALA A 192 -11.84 1.65 -1.50
C ALA A 192 -12.05 1.19 -0.05
N SER A 193 -10.97 1.08 0.72
CA SER A 193 -11.03 0.79 2.16
C SER A 193 -11.80 1.86 2.95
N TYR A 194 -11.52 3.14 2.67
CA TYR A 194 -12.23 4.26 3.29
C TYR A 194 -13.74 4.21 2.99
N ASP A 195 -14.13 3.97 1.74
CA ASP A 195 -15.54 3.91 1.33
C ASP A 195 -16.27 2.75 2.00
N GLN A 196 -15.62 1.58 2.12
CA GLN A 196 -16.17 0.45 2.84
C GLN A 196 -16.39 0.79 4.33
N ALA A 197 -15.42 1.43 4.96
CA ALA A 197 -15.55 1.87 6.35
C ALA A 197 -16.66 2.91 6.53
N ALA A 198 -16.82 3.84 5.58
CA ALA A 198 -17.88 4.84 5.60
C ALA A 198 -19.27 4.20 5.46
N ALA A 199 -19.43 3.24 4.53
CA ALA A 199 -20.69 2.53 4.30
C ALA A 199 -21.14 1.73 5.55
N VAL A 200 -20.20 1.02 6.20
CA VAL A 200 -20.49 0.26 7.43
C VAL A 200 -20.97 1.17 8.57
N ARG A 201 -20.52 2.43 8.62
CA ARG A 201 -20.96 3.39 9.63
C ARG A 201 -22.34 3.99 9.31
N GLN A 202 -22.68 4.16 8.04
CA GLN A 202 -24.00 4.66 7.64
C GLN A 202 -25.10 3.61 7.83
N ALA A 203 -24.75 2.33 7.81
CA ALA A 203 -25.68 1.23 8.05
C ALA A 203 -25.96 0.93 9.54
N LYS A 204 -25.28 1.63 10.47
CA LYS A 204 -25.43 1.49 11.92
C LYS A 204 -26.17 2.69 12.50
#